data_AF-A0A401RT93-F1
#
_entry.id   AF-A0A401RT93-F1
#
_cell.length_a   1.000
_cell.length_b   1.000
_cell.length_c   1.000
_cell.angle_alpha   90.00
_cell.angle_beta   90.00
_cell.angle_gamma   90.00
#
_symmetry.space_group_name_H-M   'P 1'
#
loop_
_entity.id
_entity.type
_entity.pdbx_description
1 polymer ?
#
loop_
_entity_poly.entity_id
_entity_poly.type
_entity_poly.pdbx_seq_one_letter_code
_entity_poly.pdbx_strand_id
1 'polypeptide(L)'
;MSFTISSTTLFTGNISLEKSKRAKPCPWLPDQGWEDIIRLAEAFPEKFGTLPDDLQMHQTDWQVWYDLDAPEQADFPLQYKNTLNDFQKLLLLRCFRVDRVYRAVMDYITITMGEKFVQPPVISFEAIFEQSTPNSPIVFILSPGSDPASDLLKLAERSGFGTSRLKFLAMGQGQEKVALQLLETAVARGQWLMLQNCHLLVKWLKELEKALELIHKPHPDFRLWLTTDPIQDFPIGILQNSLKVVTEPPNGLKLNMRATYFKISHEALNSCLHTAYKSLIYVLAFFHAVVQERRKYGKIGGTVCMFQALAGEVGMSSELDEVARALFNGHIPAIWRRLAPDTLKSLGNWMIHFKRRFDQYLSWIDEGEPDVIWLSGLHIPESYLTALVQATCRKNSWPLDRSTLYTQVTKYQTSDDVMERAGQGGDQLLLFEF
;
A
#
# COMPACT_ATOMS: atom_id res chain seq x y z
N MET A 1 -28.51 -8.43 3.41
CA MET A 1 -28.21 -8.60 1.97
C MET A 1 -27.79 -7.29 1.30
N SER A 2 -28.60 -6.22 1.33
CA SER A 2 -28.25 -4.94 0.66
C SER A 2 -26.91 -4.33 1.09
N PHE A 3 -26.60 -4.32 2.40
CA PHE A 3 -25.31 -3.81 2.90
C PHE A 3 -24.10 -4.65 2.45
N THR A 4 -24.21 -5.99 2.49
CA THR A 4 -23.13 -6.91 2.06
C THR A 4 -22.85 -6.81 0.57
N ILE A 5 -23.89 -6.66 -0.25
CA ILE A 5 -23.76 -6.47 -1.70
C ILE A 5 -23.12 -5.10 -1.97
N SER A 6 -23.58 -4.06 -1.28
CA SER A 6 -23.05 -2.70 -1.38
C SER A 6 -21.56 -2.61 -1.01
N SER A 7 -21.15 -3.25 0.09
CA SER A 7 -19.75 -3.28 0.51
C SER A 7 -18.89 -4.10 -0.45
N THR A 8 -19.38 -5.25 -0.92
CA THR A 8 -18.66 -6.07 -1.90
C THR A 8 -18.43 -5.31 -3.20
N THR A 9 -19.45 -4.64 -3.75
CA THR A 9 -19.30 -3.78 -4.93
C THR A 9 -18.28 -2.66 -4.70
N LEU A 10 -18.28 -2.03 -3.52
CA LEU A 10 -17.32 -0.98 -3.16
C LEU A 10 -15.87 -1.51 -3.01
N PHE A 11 -15.67 -2.75 -2.57
CA PHE A 11 -14.33 -3.31 -2.32
C PHE A 11 -13.77 -4.06 -3.53
N THR A 12 -14.57 -4.92 -4.17
CA THR A 12 -14.09 -5.85 -5.21
C THR A 12 -14.53 -5.47 -6.62
N GLY A 13 -15.52 -4.60 -6.80
CA GLY A 13 -16.12 -4.35 -8.12
C GLY A 13 -16.72 -5.63 -8.72
N ASN A 14 -16.83 -5.67 -10.05
CA ASN A 14 -17.23 -6.86 -10.80
C ASN A 14 -16.03 -7.80 -11.00
N ILE A 15 -16.10 -8.97 -10.37
CA ILE A 15 -15.09 -10.04 -10.47
C ILE A 15 -15.42 -11.10 -11.52
N SER A 16 -16.51 -10.92 -12.27
CA SER A 16 -16.95 -11.85 -13.32
C SER A 16 -15.93 -11.91 -14.45
N LEU A 17 -15.69 -13.13 -14.94
CA LEU A 17 -14.94 -13.37 -16.17
C LEU A 17 -15.79 -13.19 -17.44
N GLU A 18 -17.11 -13.25 -17.29
CA GLU A 18 -18.04 -13.08 -18.39
C GLU A 18 -18.29 -11.59 -18.63
N LYS A 19 -18.03 -11.15 -19.87
CA LYS A 19 -18.35 -9.80 -20.32
C LYS A 19 -19.87 -9.61 -20.37
N SER A 20 -20.32 -8.42 -20.02
CA SER A 20 -21.70 -8.03 -20.16
C SER A 20 -22.18 -8.19 -21.60
N LYS A 21 -23.44 -8.60 -21.78
CA LYS A 21 -24.07 -8.73 -23.11
C LYS A 21 -24.22 -7.37 -23.81
N ARG A 22 -24.23 -6.29 -23.03
CA ARG A 22 -24.39 -4.93 -23.52
C ARG A 22 -23.02 -4.36 -23.92
N ALA A 23 -22.90 -3.94 -25.17
CA ALA A 23 -21.69 -3.30 -25.66
C ALA A 23 -21.40 -1.98 -24.92
N LYS A 24 -20.12 -1.74 -24.62
CA LYS A 24 -19.65 -0.49 -24.00
C LYS A 24 -19.91 0.69 -24.96
N PRO A 25 -20.68 1.72 -24.55
CA PRO A 25 -21.06 2.81 -25.44
C PRO A 25 -19.94 3.83 -25.64
N CYS A 26 -19.00 3.95 -24.69
CA CYS A 26 -17.97 4.98 -24.66
C CYS A 26 -16.54 4.38 -24.67
N PRO A 27 -15.67 4.79 -25.59
CA PRO A 27 -14.30 4.26 -25.68
C PRO A 27 -13.38 4.75 -24.55
N TRP A 28 -13.63 5.94 -24.00
CA TRP A 28 -12.81 6.55 -22.94
C TRP A 28 -12.97 5.87 -21.58
N LEU A 29 -14.06 5.14 -21.34
CA LEU A 29 -14.27 4.41 -20.09
C LEU A 29 -13.49 3.07 -20.16
N PRO A 30 -12.72 2.71 -19.13
CA PRO A 30 -12.07 1.40 -19.06
C PRO A 30 -13.11 0.27 -19.09
N ASP A 31 -12.75 -0.86 -19.72
CA ASP A 31 -13.65 -2.03 -19.82
C ASP A 31 -14.13 -2.51 -18.44
N GLN A 32 -13.23 -2.56 -17.46
CA GLN A 32 -13.58 -2.92 -16.09
C GLN A 32 -14.60 -1.95 -15.48
N GLY A 33 -14.47 -0.65 -15.74
CA GLY A 33 -15.43 0.35 -15.27
C GLY A 33 -16.82 0.14 -15.86
N TRP A 34 -16.89 -0.24 -17.14
CA TRP A 34 -18.17 -0.60 -17.78
C TRP A 34 -18.82 -1.83 -17.14
N GLU A 35 -18.04 -2.89 -16.91
CA GLU A 35 -18.54 -4.10 -16.24
C GLU A 35 -18.98 -3.82 -14.79
N ASP A 36 -18.33 -2.88 -14.10
CA ASP A 36 -18.75 -2.40 -12.79
C ASP A 36 -20.07 -1.62 -12.85
N ILE A 37 -20.27 -0.78 -13.88
CA ILE A 37 -21.54 -0.06 -14.11
C ILE A 37 -22.69 -1.03 -14.33
N ILE A 38 -22.52 -2.02 -15.21
CA ILE A 38 -23.56 -3.03 -15.48
C ILE A 38 -23.90 -3.78 -14.20
N ARG A 39 -22.89 -4.20 -13.43
CA ARG A 39 -23.11 -4.90 -12.17
C ARG A 39 -23.83 -4.03 -11.14
N LEU A 40 -23.50 -2.74 -11.07
CA LEU A 40 -24.15 -1.78 -10.18
C LEU A 40 -25.63 -1.61 -10.55
N ALA A 41 -25.93 -1.49 -11.85
CA ALA A 41 -27.29 -1.37 -12.37
C ALA A 41 -28.14 -2.62 -12.07
N GLU A 42 -27.57 -3.82 -12.22
CA GLU A 42 -28.24 -5.08 -11.89
C GLU A 42 -28.46 -5.28 -10.39
N ALA A 43 -27.47 -4.89 -9.57
CA ALA A 43 -27.54 -5.07 -8.12
C ALA A 43 -28.50 -4.08 -7.45
N PHE A 44 -28.64 -2.87 -8.01
CA PHE A 44 -29.42 -1.78 -7.44
C PHE A 44 -30.28 -1.08 -8.51
N PRO A 45 -31.23 -1.80 -9.14
CA PRO A 45 -31.99 -1.30 -10.29
C PRO A 45 -32.84 -0.07 -9.97
N GLU A 46 -33.33 0.08 -8.73
CA GLU A 46 -34.13 1.23 -8.30
C GLU A 46 -33.40 2.58 -8.44
N LYS A 47 -32.07 2.57 -8.30
CA LYS A 47 -31.24 3.79 -8.31
C LYS A 47 -30.35 3.88 -9.54
N PHE A 48 -29.86 2.75 -10.04
CA PHE A 48 -28.87 2.70 -11.11
C PHE A 48 -29.34 1.92 -12.34
N GLY A 49 -30.58 1.42 -12.38
CA GLY A 49 -31.08 0.60 -13.50
C GLY A 49 -31.00 1.32 -14.86
N THR A 50 -31.20 2.65 -14.88
CA THR A 50 -31.11 3.47 -16.10
C THR A 50 -29.68 3.91 -16.43
N LEU A 51 -28.71 3.71 -15.54
CA LEU A 51 -27.34 4.23 -15.69
C LEU A 51 -26.66 3.81 -17.01
N PRO A 52 -26.80 2.56 -17.48
CA PRO A 52 -26.20 2.18 -18.75
C PRO A 52 -26.85 2.88 -19.96
N ASP A 53 -28.16 3.16 -19.90
CA ASP A 53 -28.88 3.91 -20.94
C ASP A 53 -28.52 5.40 -20.91
N ASP A 54 -28.47 5.98 -19.71
CA ASP A 54 -28.10 7.38 -19.48
C ASP A 54 -26.68 7.66 -19.96
N LEU A 55 -25.74 6.74 -19.73
CA LEU A 55 -24.37 6.85 -20.24
C LEU A 55 -24.34 6.81 -21.77
N GLN A 56 -25.15 5.96 -22.39
CA GLN A 56 -25.21 5.85 -23.85
C GLN A 56 -25.81 7.09 -24.50
N MET A 57 -26.83 7.70 -23.89
CA MET A 57 -27.50 8.89 -24.42
C MET A 57 -26.72 10.18 -24.15
N HIS A 58 -26.06 10.30 -22.99
CA HIS A 58 -25.42 11.53 -22.53
C HIS A 58 -23.89 11.40 -22.39
N GLN A 59 -23.23 10.76 -23.35
CA GLN A 59 -21.79 10.48 -23.29
C GLN A 59 -20.92 11.71 -23.01
N THR A 60 -21.27 12.86 -23.61
CA THR A 60 -20.51 14.11 -23.44
C THR A 60 -20.53 14.59 -21.99
N ASP A 61 -21.69 14.57 -21.33
CA ASP A 61 -21.83 15.07 -19.95
C ASP A 61 -21.02 14.19 -18.97
N TRP A 62 -21.07 12.87 -19.18
CA TRP A 62 -20.30 11.91 -18.39
C TRP A 62 -18.80 12.02 -18.65
N GLN A 63 -18.38 12.26 -19.88
CA GLN A 63 -16.97 12.44 -20.23
C GLN A 63 -16.41 13.72 -19.59
N VAL A 64 -17.15 14.84 -19.68
CA VAL A 64 -16.75 16.09 -19.03
C VAL A 64 -16.56 15.91 -17.53
N TRP A 65 -17.47 15.20 -16.86
CA TRP A 65 -17.32 14.88 -15.44
C TRP A 65 -16.17 13.92 -15.16
N TYR A 66 -15.99 12.89 -15.98
CA TYR A 66 -14.91 11.89 -15.87
C TYR A 66 -13.52 12.53 -15.97
N ASP A 67 -13.36 13.48 -16.89
CA ASP A 67 -12.10 14.17 -17.19
C ASP A 67 -11.70 15.22 -16.13
N LEU A 68 -12.54 15.48 -15.12
CA LEU A 68 -12.20 16.39 -14.02
C LEU A 68 -11.04 15.83 -13.17
N ASP A 69 -10.23 16.72 -12.63
CA ASP A 69 -9.17 16.35 -11.67
C ASP A 69 -9.74 15.82 -10.35
N ALA A 70 -10.87 16.38 -9.91
CA ALA A 70 -11.56 16.06 -8.66
C ALA A 70 -13.07 15.86 -8.86
N PRO A 71 -13.48 14.81 -9.59
CA PRO A 71 -14.88 14.54 -9.91
C PRO A 71 -15.73 14.27 -8.66
N GLU A 72 -15.13 13.79 -7.57
CA GLU A 72 -15.82 13.56 -6.29
C GLU A 72 -16.29 14.85 -5.59
N GLN A 73 -15.74 16.00 -5.99
CA GLN A 73 -16.12 17.33 -5.48
C GLN A 73 -17.12 18.06 -6.40
N ALA A 74 -17.35 17.52 -7.61
CA ALA A 74 -18.28 18.07 -8.57
C ALA A 74 -19.65 17.39 -8.47
N ASP A 75 -20.69 18.06 -8.96
CA ASP A 75 -22.00 17.45 -9.09
C ASP A 75 -21.96 16.28 -10.08
N PHE A 76 -22.54 15.14 -9.68
CA PHE A 76 -22.69 14.00 -10.58
C PHE A 76 -23.62 14.34 -11.76
N PRO A 77 -23.37 13.80 -12.97
CA PRO A 77 -24.21 14.05 -14.13
C PRO A 77 -25.68 13.70 -13.90
N LEU A 78 -26.56 14.40 -14.64
CA LEU A 78 -27.99 14.09 -14.74
C LEU A 78 -28.72 14.04 -13.38
N GLN A 79 -29.52 13.01 -13.15
CA GLN A 79 -30.31 12.83 -11.93
C GLN A 79 -29.45 12.46 -10.70
N TYR A 80 -28.25 11.93 -10.91
CA TYR A 80 -27.44 11.32 -9.85
C TYR A 80 -26.92 12.32 -8.81
N LYS A 81 -26.85 13.62 -9.14
CA LYS A 81 -26.56 14.68 -8.15
C LYS A 81 -27.60 14.77 -7.02
N ASN A 82 -28.87 14.52 -7.35
CA ASN A 82 -30.01 14.77 -6.45
C ASN A 82 -30.64 13.47 -5.91
N THR A 83 -30.49 12.35 -6.61
CA THR A 83 -31.20 11.09 -6.28
C THR A 83 -30.40 10.15 -5.38
N LEU A 84 -29.08 10.35 -5.30
CA LEU A 84 -28.15 9.47 -4.60
C LEU A 84 -27.76 10.04 -3.22
N ASN A 85 -27.69 9.16 -2.23
CA ASN A 85 -27.05 9.47 -0.95
C ASN A 85 -25.51 9.40 -1.08
N ASP A 86 -24.79 9.87 -0.05
CA ASP A 86 -23.33 9.98 -0.12
C ASP A 86 -22.62 8.64 -0.31
N PHE A 87 -23.16 7.55 0.25
CA PHE A 87 -22.61 6.21 0.03
C PHE A 87 -22.86 5.70 -1.39
N GLN A 88 -24.03 5.98 -1.96
CA GLN A 88 -24.36 5.65 -3.35
C GLN A 88 -23.51 6.44 -4.35
N LYS A 89 -23.16 7.68 -4.03
CA LYS A 89 -22.19 8.48 -4.79
C LYS A 89 -20.81 7.82 -4.80
N LEU A 90 -20.37 7.19 -3.71
CA LEU A 90 -19.12 6.41 -3.69
C LEU A 90 -19.16 5.20 -4.61
N LEU A 91 -20.28 4.45 -4.60
CA LEU A 91 -20.46 3.31 -5.49
C LEU A 91 -20.37 3.73 -6.95
N LEU A 92 -21.07 4.83 -7.30
CA LEU A 92 -21.04 5.37 -8.66
C LEU A 92 -19.64 5.83 -9.04
N LEU A 93 -18.97 6.63 -8.19
CA LEU A 93 -17.62 7.12 -8.45
C LEU A 93 -16.63 5.98 -8.68
N ARG A 94 -16.71 4.89 -7.91
CA ARG A 94 -15.82 3.73 -8.08
C ARG A 94 -15.87 3.16 -9.48
N CYS A 95 -17.06 3.07 -10.09
CA CYS A 95 -17.22 2.51 -11.44
C CYS A 95 -16.51 3.34 -12.52
N PHE A 96 -16.30 4.64 -12.28
CA PHE A 96 -15.66 5.54 -13.24
C PHE A 96 -14.20 5.84 -12.87
N ARG A 97 -13.92 6.22 -11.61
CA ARG A 97 -12.65 6.78 -11.15
C ARG A 97 -12.19 6.10 -9.85
N VAL A 98 -11.72 4.86 -9.98
CA VAL A 98 -11.18 4.06 -8.86
C VAL A 98 -10.07 4.79 -8.11
N ASP A 99 -9.27 5.61 -8.81
CA ASP A 99 -8.19 6.43 -8.25
C ASP A 99 -8.69 7.49 -7.25
N ARG A 100 -9.94 7.97 -7.41
CA ARG A 100 -10.54 9.00 -6.55
C ARG A 100 -11.32 8.43 -5.37
N VAL A 101 -11.57 7.12 -5.34
CA VAL A 101 -12.35 6.46 -4.29
C VAL A 101 -11.75 6.70 -2.90
N TYR A 102 -10.41 6.67 -2.77
CA TYR A 102 -9.77 6.97 -1.48
C TYR A 102 -10.14 8.36 -0.95
N ARG A 103 -10.10 9.39 -1.82
CA ARG A 103 -10.47 10.77 -1.45
C ARG A 103 -11.94 10.86 -1.09
N ALA A 104 -12.81 10.30 -1.92
CA ALA A 104 -14.24 10.33 -1.69
C ALA A 104 -14.65 9.59 -0.40
N VAL A 105 -13.99 8.48 -0.05
CA VAL A 105 -14.22 7.78 1.23
C VAL A 105 -13.80 8.65 2.41
N MET A 106 -12.69 9.39 2.30
CA MET A 106 -12.28 10.33 3.34
C MET A 106 -13.29 11.47 3.50
N ASP A 107 -13.83 11.99 2.41
CA ASP A 107 -14.88 13.01 2.44
C ASP A 107 -16.16 12.46 3.08
N TYR A 108 -16.56 11.24 2.71
CA TYR A 108 -17.71 10.55 3.31
C TYR A 108 -17.55 10.34 4.82
N ILE A 109 -16.39 9.91 5.30
CA ILE A 109 -16.11 9.77 6.74
C ILE A 109 -16.12 11.15 7.42
N THR A 110 -15.57 12.17 6.77
CA THR A 110 -15.54 13.54 7.31
C THR A 110 -16.95 14.09 7.49
N ILE A 111 -17.84 13.89 6.51
CA ILE A 111 -19.24 14.32 6.57
C ILE A 111 -20.02 13.52 7.61
N THR A 112 -19.80 12.20 7.67
CA THR A 112 -20.61 11.30 8.52
C THR A 112 -20.17 11.29 9.98
N MET A 113 -18.85 11.31 10.24
CA MET A 113 -18.27 11.13 11.58
C MET A 113 -17.48 12.35 12.05
N GLY A 114 -17.00 13.20 11.14
CA GLY A 114 -16.22 14.39 11.42
C GLY A 114 -14.73 14.25 11.07
N GLU A 115 -14.08 15.39 10.86
CA GLU A 115 -12.68 15.48 10.38
C GLU A 115 -11.65 14.75 11.28
N LYS A 116 -11.92 14.65 12.58
CA LYS A 116 -11.04 13.95 13.55
C LYS A 116 -10.87 12.45 13.27
N PHE A 117 -11.76 11.84 12.49
CA PHE A 117 -11.70 10.41 12.17
C PHE A 117 -10.86 10.10 10.92
N VAL A 118 -10.53 11.13 10.13
CA VAL A 118 -9.66 11.01 8.96
C VAL A 118 -8.26 11.57 9.21
N GLN A 119 -8.08 12.39 10.25
CA GLN A 119 -6.78 12.89 10.65
C GLN A 119 -6.12 11.97 11.67
N PRO A 120 -4.88 11.49 11.41
CA PRO A 120 -4.15 10.73 12.41
C PRO A 120 -3.88 11.60 13.65
N PRO A 121 -4.07 11.08 14.87
CA PRO A 121 -3.82 11.84 16.08
C PRO A 121 -2.32 12.15 16.23
N VAL A 122 -2.00 13.33 16.76
CA VAL A 122 -0.63 13.64 17.16
C VAL A 122 -0.31 12.84 18.41
N ILE A 123 0.77 12.07 18.36
CA ILE A 123 1.24 11.28 19.50
C ILE A 123 1.73 12.23 20.60
N SER A 124 1.10 12.18 21.76
CA SER A 124 1.55 12.86 22.99
C SER A 124 1.94 11.81 24.03
N PHE A 125 3.21 11.84 24.44
CA PHE A 125 3.73 10.96 25.47
C PHE A 125 3.09 11.26 26.83
N GLU A 126 2.76 12.52 27.10
CA GLU A 126 2.02 12.95 28.28
C GLU A 126 0.63 12.28 28.33
N ALA A 127 -0.14 12.35 27.25
CA ALA A 127 -1.47 11.72 27.18
C ALA A 127 -1.39 10.19 27.28
N ILE A 128 -0.37 9.57 26.68
CA ILE A 128 -0.12 8.13 26.79
C ILE A 128 0.18 7.75 28.25
N PHE A 129 1.00 8.55 28.93
CA PHE A 129 1.34 8.30 30.33
C PHE A 129 0.12 8.47 31.25
N GLU A 130 -0.71 9.49 31.05
CA GLU A 130 -1.94 9.70 31.82
C GLU A 130 -2.93 8.53 31.69
N GLN A 131 -2.99 7.90 30.52
CA GLN A 131 -3.84 6.74 30.26
C GLN A 131 -3.20 5.41 30.69
N SER A 132 -1.91 5.42 31.03
CA SER A 132 -1.16 4.20 31.35
C SER A 132 -1.33 3.75 32.81
N THR A 133 -1.27 2.44 33.02
CA THR A 133 -1.35 1.83 34.35
C THR A 133 -0.12 0.97 34.64
N PRO A 134 0.17 0.65 35.91
CA PRO A 134 1.25 -0.29 36.25
C PRO A 134 1.06 -1.71 35.75
N ASN A 135 -0.20 -2.11 35.52
CA ASN A 135 -0.56 -3.48 35.15
C ASN A 135 -0.63 -3.67 33.63
N SER A 136 -0.74 -2.59 32.87
CA SER A 136 -0.85 -2.63 31.41
C SER A 136 0.41 -2.04 30.77
N PRO A 137 1.24 -2.86 30.10
CA PRO A 137 2.39 -2.34 29.38
C PRO A 137 1.96 -1.43 28.24
N ILE A 138 2.86 -0.54 27.83
CA ILE A 138 2.68 0.37 26.71
C ILE A 138 3.49 -0.19 25.55
N VAL A 139 2.83 -0.54 24.44
CA VAL A 139 3.47 -1.16 23.27
C VAL A 139 3.50 -0.16 22.12
N PHE A 140 4.70 0.29 21.79
CA PHE A 140 5.00 1.05 20.59
C PHE A 140 5.23 0.11 19.41
N ILE A 141 4.33 0.18 18.43
CA ILE A 141 4.50 -0.47 17.13
C ILE A 141 5.20 0.54 16.22
N LEU A 142 6.44 0.22 15.86
CA LEU A 142 7.33 1.11 15.14
C LEU A 142 7.14 1.00 13.63
N SER A 143 7.18 2.15 12.96
CA SER A 143 7.43 2.23 11.53
C SER A 143 8.93 2.37 11.31
N PRO A 144 9.47 1.95 10.14
CA PRO A 144 10.90 2.09 9.86
C PRO A 144 11.41 3.52 10.09
N GLY A 145 12.39 3.67 10.98
CA GLY A 145 13.02 4.96 11.29
C GLY A 145 12.31 5.80 12.37
N SER A 146 11.27 5.29 13.04
CA SER A 146 10.77 5.87 14.29
C SER A 146 11.46 5.24 15.51
N ASP A 147 11.89 6.07 16.46
CA ASP A 147 12.38 5.63 17.77
C ASP A 147 11.80 6.54 18.87
N PRO A 148 10.94 6.00 19.76
CA PRO A 148 10.32 6.78 20.83
C PRO A 148 11.26 7.02 22.02
N ALA A 149 12.47 6.46 22.05
CA ALA A 149 13.34 6.49 23.23
C ALA A 149 13.72 7.92 23.68
N SER A 150 14.04 8.81 22.74
CA SER A 150 14.41 10.20 23.09
C SER A 150 13.24 11.00 23.65
N ASP A 151 12.02 10.73 23.18
CA ASP A 151 10.83 11.45 23.64
C ASP A 151 10.35 10.90 24.99
N LEU A 152 10.48 9.59 25.22
CA LEU A 152 10.27 9.00 26.55
C LEU A 152 11.27 9.53 27.58
N LEU A 153 12.54 9.72 27.20
CA LEU A 153 13.55 10.30 28.09
C LEU A 153 13.16 11.72 28.52
N LYS A 154 12.74 12.57 27.57
CA LYS A 154 12.23 13.93 27.87
C LYS A 154 11.00 13.90 28.77
N LEU A 155 10.08 12.95 28.55
CA LEU A 155 8.92 12.78 29.42
C LEU A 155 9.37 12.45 30.85
N ALA A 156 10.26 11.48 31.02
CA ALA A 156 10.74 11.07 32.35
C ALA A 156 11.44 12.20 33.11
N GLU A 157 12.20 13.05 32.41
CA GLU A 157 12.79 14.27 32.99
C GLU A 157 11.72 15.25 33.48
N ARG A 158 10.69 15.51 32.66
CA ARG A 158 9.59 16.43 33.00
C ARG A 158 8.71 15.91 34.13
N SER A 159 8.46 14.60 34.19
CA SER A 159 7.63 13.96 35.21
C SER A 159 8.36 13.75 36.55
N GLY A 160 9.60 14.22 36.70
CA GLY A 160 10.37 14.07 37.95
C GLY A 160 10.89 12.65 38.21
N PHE A 161 10.75 11.74 37.24
CA PHE A 161 11.31 10.39 37.30
C PHE A 161 12.81 10.36 36.99
N GLY A 162 13.28 11.29 36.16
CA GLY A 162 14.68 11.48 35.81
C GLY A 162 15.34 10.26 35.16
N THR A 163 16.62 10.39 34.82
CA THR A 163 17.45 9.32 34.22
C THR A 163 17.74 8.15 35.18
N SER A 164 17.56 8.35 36.49
CA SER A 164 17.88 7.34 37.49
C SER A 164 16.81 6.26 37.64
N ARG A 165 15.53 6.62 37.42
CA ARG A 165 14.38 5.70 37.51
C ARG A 165 13.85 5.22 36.15
N LEU A 166 14.44 5.65 35.03
CA LEU A 166 14.18 5.11 33.71
C LEU A 166 15.35 4.21 33.27
N LYS A 167 15.05 2.97 32.85
CA LYS A 167 16.03 2.02 32.33
C LYS A 167 15.66 1.63 30.90
N PHE A 168 16.67 1.60 30.04
CA PHE A 168 16.56 1.13 28.67
C PHE A 168 17.31 -0.18 28.53
N LEU A 169 16.72 -1.15 27.83
CA LEU A 169 17.39 -2.38 27.43
C LEU A 169 17.00 -2.70 25.99
N ALA A 170 18.00 -2.73 25.10
CA ALA A 170 17.81 -3.24 23.76
C ALA A 170 17.80 -4.77 23.78
N MET A 171 16.71 -5.36 23.28
CA MET A 171 16.56 -6.81 23.21
C MET A 171 17.46 -7.36 22.09
N GLY A 172 18.23 -8.38 22.44
CA GLY A 172 19.15 -9.10 21.57
C GLY A 172 19.63 -10.37 22.27
N GLN A 173 20.26 -11.27 21.52
CA GLN A 173 20.71 -12.55 22.07
C GLN A 173 21.52 -12.37 23.37
N GLY A 174 21.14 -13.07 24.43
CA GLY A 174 21.79 -13.00 25.74
C GLY A 174 21.23 -11.94 26.71
N GLN A 175 20.26 -11.12 26.29
CA GLN A 175 19.62 -10.11 27.14
C GLN A 175 18.36 -10.62 27.87
N GLU A 176 17.92 -11.85 27.63
CA GLU A 176 16.67 -12.41 28.12
C GLU A 176 16.60 -12.42 29.66
N LYS A 177 17.67 -12.89 30.30
CA LYS A 177 17.76 -12.96 31.77
C LYS A 177 17.86 -11.58 32.40
N VAL A 178 18.63 -10.69 31.77
CA VAL A 178 18.81 -9.30 32.24
C VAL A 178 17.49 -8.55 32.18
N ALA A 179 16.71 -8.75 31.11
CA ALA A 179 15.38 -8.15 30.95
C ALA A 179 14.44 -8.53 32.09
N LEU A 180 14.38 -9.81 32.47
CA LEU A 180 13.54 -10.27 33.58
C LEU A 180 14.01 -9.73 34.94
N GLN A 181 15.33 -9.67 35.20
CA GLN A 181 15.86 -9.08 36.43
C GLN A 181 15.57 -7.57 36.54
N LEU A 182 15.69 -6.84 35.42
CA LEU A 182 15.32 -5.44 35.36
C LEU A 182 13.82 -5.24 35.54
N LEU A 183 12.99 -6.13 34.98
CA LEU A 183 11.54 -6.11 35.16
C LEU A 183 11.18 -6.27 36.64
N GLU A 184 11.71 -7.27 37.33
CA GLU A 184 11.48 -7.48 38.77
C GLU A 184 11.91 -6.26 39.59
N THR A 185 13.08 -5.70 39.29
CA THR A 185 13.59 -4.50 39.96
C THR A 185 12.68 -3.30 39.72
N ALA A 186 12.21 -3.12 38.49
CA ALA A 186 11.36 -2.01 38.11
C ALA A 186 9.97 -2.09 38.74
N VAL A 187 9.40 -3.30 38.79
CA VAL A 187 8.12 -3.60 39.44
C VAL A 187 8.20 -3.30 40.94
N ALA A 188 9.29 -3.72 41.61
CA ALA A 188 9.47 -3.53 43.04
C ALA A 188 9.79 -2.08 43.44
N ARG A 189 10.60 -1.37 42.64
CA ARG A 189 11.08 -0.02 42.97
C ARG A 189 10.29 1.11 42.29
N GLY A 190 9.26 0.78 41.51
CA GLY A 190 8.49 1.78 40.77
C GLY A 190 9.32 2.51 39.72
N GLN A 191 10.08 1.77 38.92
CA GLN A 191 10.88 2.35 37.83
C GLN A 191 10.16 2.20 36.50
N TRP A 192 10.57 2.99 35.52
CA TRP A 192 10.17 2.81 34.15
C TRP A 192 11.19 1.93 33.44
N LEU A 193 10.72 0.90 32.77
CA LEU A 193 11.55 0.00 31.98
C LEU A 193 11.12 0.09 30.52
N MET A 194 12.06 0.41 29.64
CA MET A 194 11.86 0.36 28.19
C MET A 194 12.65 -0.79 27.59
N LEU A 195 11.93 -1.77 27.05
CA LEU A 195 12.52 -2.86 26.27
C LEU A 195 12.42 -2.50 24.79
N GLN A 196 13.57 -2.35 24.14
CA GLN A 196 13.66 -1.96 22.74
C GLN A 196 13.81 -3.17 21.83
N ASN A 197 13.34 -3.06 20.59
CA ASN A 197 13.51 -4.09 19.55
C ASN A 197 13.00 -5.49 19.94
N CYS A 198 11.87 -5.57 20.64
CA CYS A 198 11.30 -6.83 21.14
C CYS A 198 11.02 -7.86 20.03
N HIS A 199 10.78 -7.40 18.79
CA HIS A 199 10.59 -8.25 17.62
C HIS A 199 11.79 -9.18 17.31
N LEU A 200 13.00 -8.84 17.79
CA LEU A 200 14.20 -9.65 17.57
C LEU A 200 14.21 -10.96 18.38
N LEU A 201 13.38 -11.08 19.43
CA LEU A 201 13.34 -12.24 20.32
C LEU A 201 11.91 -12.74 20.55
N VAL A 202 11.23 -13.13 19.47
CA VAL A 202 9.82 -13.58 19.47
C VAL A 202 9.54 -14.71 20.47
N LYS A 203 10.44 -15.70 20.58
CA LYS A 203 10.26 -16.82 21.52
C LYS A 203 10.24 -16.36 22.98
N TRP A 204 11.12 -15.43 23.34
CA TRP A 204 11.24 -14.90 24.69
C TRP A 204 10.05 -14.03 25.07
N LEU A 205 9.37 -13.38 24.11
CA LEU A 205 8.16 -12.61 24.40
C LEU A 205 7.07 -13.47 25.09
N LYS A 206 7.02 -14.78 24.84
CA LYS A 206 6.11 -15.71 25.55
C LYS A 206 6.50 -15.92 27.02
N GLU A 207 7.79 -15.81 27.34
CA GLU A 207 8.27 -15.83 28.73
C GLU A 207 7.96 -14.51 29.43
N LEU A 208 8.14 -13.39 28.73
CA LEU A 208 7.73 -12.07 29.22
C LEU A 208 6.23 -12.03 29.52
N GLU A 209 5.38 -12.56 28.64
CA GLU A 209 3.93 -12.66 28.85
C GLU A 209 3.59 -13.35 30.17
N LYS A 210 4.18 -14.54 30.40
CA LYS A 210 4.02 -15.27 31.67
C LYS A 210 4.53 -14.48 32.87
N ALA A 211 5.67 -13.80 32.74
CA ALA A 211 6.22 -12.99 33.82
C ALA A 211 5.28 -11.82 34.17
N LEU A 212 4.63 -11.19 33.17
CA LEU A 212 3.67 -10.12 33.39
C LEU A 212 2.39 -10.61 34.09
N GLU A 213 1.90 -11.81 33.75
CA GLU A 213 0.74 -12.42 34.41
C GLU A 213 0.99 -12.72 35.90
N LEU A 214 2.24 -12.97 36.30
CA LEU A 214 2.62 -13.24 37.69
C LEU A 214 2.68 -11.97 38.56
N ILE A 215 2.60 -10.78 37.97
CA ILE A 215 2.67 -9.50 38.68
C ILE A 215 1.29 -9.16 39.27
N HIS A 216 1.13 -9.31 40.59
CA HIS A 216 -0.15 -9.06 41.27
C HIS A 216 -0.27 -7.65 41.86
N LYS A 217 0.81 -7.12 42.45
CA LYS A 217 0.84 -5.81 43.12
C LYS A 217 2.09 -5.02 42.71
N PRO A 218 2.13 -4.50 41.48
CA PRO A 218 3.23 -3.65 41.05
C PRO A 218 3.22 -2.32 41.82
N HIS A 219 4.38 -1.68 41.92
CA HIS A 219 4.47 -0.33 42.47
C HIS A 219 3.63 0.66 41.61
N PRO A 220 2.89 1.63 42.20
CA PRO A 220 2.01 2.54 41.46
C PRO A 220 2.70 3.36 40.35
N ASP A 221 3.98 3.66 40.55
CA ASP A 221 4.82 4.38 39.59
C ASP A 221 5.42 3.52 38.47
N PHE A 222 5.37 2.18 38.58
CA PHE A 222 5.97 1.29 37.59
C PHE A 222 5.31 1.47 36.23
N ARG A 223 6.11 1.53 35.17
CA ARG A 223 5.63 1.52 33.78
C ARG A 223 6.55 0.66 32.92
N LEU A 224 5.97 -0.22 32.13
CA LEU A 224 6.69 -1.01 31.13
C LEU A 224 6.38 -0.48 29.74
N TRP A 225 7.43 -0.13 29.01
CA TRP A 225 7.40 0.36 27.64
C TRP A 225 8.06 -0.67 26.74
N LEU A 226 7.39 -1.10 25.68
CA LEU A 226 7.89 -2.07 24.71
C LEU A 226 7.94 -1.42 23.35
N THR A 227 9.03 -1.56 22.60
CA THR A 227 9.05 -1.20 21.18
C THR A 227 9.21 -2.42 20.32
N THR A 228 8.40 -2.53 19.27
CA THR A 228 8.44 -3.66 18.35
C THR A 228 8.11 -3.22 16.93
N ASP A 229 8.73 -3.87 15.95
CA ASP A 229 8.24 -3.85 14.58
C ASP A 229 7.04 -4.81 14.50
N PRO A 230 6.13 -4.64 13.53
CA PRO A 230 5.02 -5.56 13.34
C PRO A 230 5.52 -6.96 12.97
N ILE A 231 5.18 -7.95 13.79
CA ILE A 231 5.48 -9.37 13.56
C ILE A 231 4.20 -10.20 13.71
N GLN A 232 4.11 -11.32 12.98
CA GLN A 232 2.91 -12.18 13.01
C GLN A 232 2.75 -12.94 14.34
N ASP A 233 3.85 -13.41 14.92
CA ASP A 233 3.86 -14.26 16.12
C ASP A 233 4.03 -13.48 17.44
N PHE A 234 3.66 -12.20 17.47
CA PHE A 234 3.71 -11.43 18.71
C PHE A 234 2.68 -11.98 19.73
N PRO A 235 3.01 -12.16 21.02
CA PRO A 235 2.07 -12.73 21.98
C PRO A 235 0.78 -11.93 22.13
N ILE A 236 -0.34 -12.63 21.95
CA ILE A 236 -1.67 -12.03 21.92
C ILE A 236 -2.05 -11.48 23.31
N GLY A 237 -1.67 -12.12 24.41
CA GLY A 237 -2.00 -11.65 25.76
C GLY A 237 -1.33 -10.31 26.09
N ILE A 238 -0.07 -10.11 25.66
CA ILE A 238 0.58 -8.79 25.76
C ILE A 238 -0.17 -7.75 24.91
N LEU A 239 -0.56 -8.10 23.68
CA LEU A 239 -1.32 -7.18 22.81
C LEU A 239 -2.71 -6.88 23.35
N GLN A 240 -3.40 -7.84 23.97
CA GLN A 240 -4.73 -7.62 24.54
C GLN A 240 -4.65 -6.70 25.77
N ASN A 241 -3.69 -6.94 26.66
CA ASN A 241 -3.58 -6.27 27.97
C ASN A 241 -2.67 -5.03 27.99
N SER A 242 -2.28 -4.50 26.83
CA SER A 242 -1.45 -3.30 26.71
C SER A 242 -2.23 -2.04 26.33
N LEU A 243 -1.59 -0.88 26.44
CA LEU A 243 -1.92 0.32 25.67
C LEU A 243 -1.10 0.30 24.38
N LYS A 244 -1.75 0.18 23.21
CA LYS A 244 -1.07 0.11 21.91
C LYS A 244 -0.92 1.50 21.31
N VAL A 245 0.29 1.85 20.91
CA VAL A 245 0.60 3.12 20.23
C VAL A 245 1.30 2.80 18.92
N VAL A 246 0.67 3.13 17.81
CA VAL A 246 1.27 2.97 16.48
C VAL A 246 1.97 4.26 16.11
N THR A 247 3.27 4.19 15.85
CA THR A 247 4.02 5.31 15.32
C THR A 247 4.02 5.19 13.80
N GLU A 248 3.16 5.97 13.14
CA GLU A 248 3.20 6.09 11.69
C GLU A 248 3.93 7.39 11.31
N PRO A 249 4.73 7.39 10.24
CA PRO A 249 5.26 8.64 9.70
C PRO A 249 4.08 9.53 9.26
N PRO A 250 4.16 10.85 9.47
CA PRO A 250 3.08 11.75 9.08
C PRO A 250 2.75 11.58 7.59
N ASN A 251 1.45 11.64 7.27
CA ASN A 251 0.98 11.48 5.90
C ASN A 251 0.58 12.80 5.25
N GLY A 252 1.24 13.13 4.14
CA GLY A 252 1.02 14.38 3.43
C GLY A 252 1.98 15.50 3.83
N LEU A 253 2.22 16.37 2.86
CA LEU A 253 3.20 17.45 2.92
C LEU A 253 3.03 18.37 4.15
N LYS A 254 1.78 18.73 4.47
CA LYS A 254 1.45 19.61 5.61
C LYS A 254 1.82 18.99 6.96
N LEU A 255 1.59 17.69 7.13
CA LEU A 255 1.91 16.99 8.38
C LEU A 255 3.43 16.77 8.51
N ASN A 256 4.14 16.44 7.43
CA ASN A 256 5.61 16.35 7.43
C ASN A 256 6.26 17.70 7.76
N MET A 257 5.72 18.79 7.20
CA MET A 257 6.14 20.15 7.53
C MET A 257 5.93 20.45 9.01
N ARG A 258 4.72 20.20 9.54
CA ARG A 258 4.42 20.38 10.96
C ARG A 258 5.34 19.57 11.87
N ALA A 259 5.59 18.30 11.54
CA ALA A 259 6.49 17.43 12.30
C ALA A 259 7.94 17.93 12.27
N THR A 260 8.40 18.44 11.12
CA THR A 260 9.74 19.04 10.99
C THR A 260 9.84 20.29 11.86
N TYR A 261 8.87 21.20 11.77
CA TYR A 261 8.85 22.42 12.60
C TYR A 261 8.70 22.15 14.09
N PHE A 262 7.96 21.12 14.49
CA PHE A 262 7.82 20.72 15.90
C PHE A 262 9.15 20.31 16.53
N LYS A 263 10.09 19.78 15.72
CA LYS A 263 11.43 19.40 16.18
C LYS A 263 12.41 20.57 16.25
N ILE A 264 12.12 21.70 15.60
CA ILE A 264 13.01 22.87 15.57
C ILE A 264 12.62 23.82 16.70
N SER A 265 13.55 24.08 17.64
CA SER A 265 13.29 25.02 18.74
C SER A 265 13.16 26.46 18.27
N HIS A 266 12.55 27.31 19.10
CA HIS A 266 12.43 28.74 18.81
C HIS A 266 13.80 29.43 18.81
N GLU A 267 14.78 28.96 19.60
CA GLU A 267 16.15 29.48 19.51
C GLU A 267 16.83 29.07 18.20
N ALA A 268 16.66 27.82 17.76
CA ALA A 268 17.26 27.35 16.50
C ALA A 268 16.76 28.15 15.28
N LEU A 269 15.47 28.51 15.26
CA LEU A 269 14.87 29.37 14.22
C LEU A 269 15.39 30.81 14.22
N ASN A 270 15.91 31.29 15.35
CA ASN A 270 16.42 32.66 15.52
C ASN A 270 17.96 32.70 15.70
N SER A 271 18.65 31.58 15.46
CA SER A 271 20.11 31.46 15.64
C SER A 271 20.92 32.29 14.64
N CYS A 272 20.33 32.66 13.50
CA CYS A 272 20.95 33.52 12.50
C CYS A 272 20.10 34.77 12.26
N LEU A 273 20.77 35.93 12.22
CA LEU A 273 20.16 37.25 12.01
C LEU A 273 19.87 37.54 10.52
N HIS A 274 20.41 36.74 9.60
CA HIS A 274 20.23 36.98 8.17
C HIS A 274 18.77 36.78 7.76
N THR A 275 18.20 37.74 7.03
CA THR A 275 16.77 37.75 6.64
C THR A 275 16.34 36.51 5.86
N ALA A 276 17.22 35.97 5.00
CA ALA A 276 16.97 34.77 4.22
C ALA A 276 16.97 33.45 5.05
N TYR A 277 17.47 33.44 6.28
CA TYR A 277 17.64 32.21 7.06
C TYR A 277 16.32 31.47 7.29
N LYS A 278 15.27 32.19 7.71
CA LYS A 278 13.94 31.61 7.96
C LYS A 278 13.29 31.08 6.67
N SER A 279 13.49 31.78 5.56
CA SER A 279 13.02 31.34 4.24
C SER A 279 13.76 30.08 3.78
N LEU A 280 15.08 29.99 3.99
CA LEU A 280 15.87 28.81 3.67
C LEU A 280 15.47 27.60 4.53
N ILE A 281 15.21 27.80 5.82
CA ILE A 281 14.67 26.74 6.68
C ILE A 281 13.32 26.26 6.16
N TYR A 282 12.44 27.16 5.75
CA TYR A 282 11.15 26.79 5.17
C TYR A 282 11.32 25.97 3.89
N VAL A 283 12.15 26.42 2.95
CA VAL A 283 12.41 25.71 1.69
C VAL A 283 13.05 24.35 1.95
N LEU A 284 13.99 24.26 2.90
CA LEU A 284 14.63 23.00 3.28
C LEU A 284 13.66 22.03 3.94
N ALA A 285 12.82 22.51 4.86
CA ALA A 285 11.77 21.72 5.50
C ALA A 285 10.75 21.22 4.45
N PHE A 286 10.38 22.08 3.50
CA PHE A 286 9.47 21.73 2.41
C PHE A 286 10.09 20.67 1.49
N PHE A 287 11.35 20.84 1.09
CA PHE A 287 12.09 19.86 0.31
C PHE A 287 12.20 18.52 1.05
N HIS A 288 12.55 18.53 2.33
CA HIS A 288 12.59 17.35 3.18
C HIS A 288 11.22 16.63 3.22
N ALA A 289 10.13 17.38 3.39
CA ALA A 289 8.77 16.85 3.37
C ALA A 289 8.39 16.23 2.01
N VAL A 290 8.80 16.85 0.88
CA VAL A 290 8.60 16.29 -0.47
C VAL A 290 9.38 14.98 -0.66
N VAL A 291 10.63 14.92 -0.21
CA VAL A 291 11.46 13.70 -0.30
C VAL A 291 10.85 12.57 0.53
N GLN A 292 10.35 12.88 1.73
CA GLN A 292 9.65 11.92 2.58
C GLN A 292 8.38 11.37 1.92
N GLU A 293 7.54 12.23 1.32
CA GLU A 293 6.35 11.78 0.59
C GLU A 293 6.72 10.94 -0.64
N ARG A 294 7.75 11.32 -1.39
CA ARG A 294 8.19 10.57 -2.58
C ARG A 294 8.68 9.16 -2.27
N ARG A 295 9.30 8.95 -1.10
CA ARG A 295 9.70 7.60 -0.64
C ARG A 295 8.52 6.63 -0.53
N LYS A 296 7.29 7.12 -0.34
CA LYS A 296 6.09 6.28 -0.19
C LYS A 296 5.64 5.65 -1.51
N TYR A 297 6.02 6.20 -2.66
CA TYR A 297 5.55 5.77 -3.98
C TYR A 297 6.42 4.66 -4.62
N GLY A 298 7.27 3.98 -3.83
CA GLY A 298 8.07 2.83 -4.27
C GLY A 298 8.80 3.11 -5.59
N LYS A 299 8.68 2.18 -6.55
CA LYS A 299 9.35 2.21 -7.87
C LYS A 299 9.05 3.46 -8.72
N ILE A 300 7.96 4.20 -8.46
CA ILE A 300 7.57 5.42 -9.21
C ILE A 300 8.20 6.69 -8.59
N GLY A 301 8.50 6.69 -7.29
CA GLY A 301 9.08 7.83 -6.56
C GLY A 301 10.59 7.75 -6.30
N GLY A 302 11.19 6.56 -6.46
CA GLY A 302 12.63 6.31 -6.36
C GLY A 302 12.96 4.83 -6.61
N THR A 303 14.02 4.55 -7.36
CA THR A 303 14.26 3.21 -7.96
C THR A 303 14.68 2.09 -6.98
N VAL A 304 14.73 2.30 -5.66
CA VAL A 304 15.20 1.25 -4.74
C VAL A 304 14.49 1.28 -3.39
N CYS A 305 13.53 0.36 -3.20
CA CYS A 305 13.20 -0.24 -1.91
C CYS A 305 13.04 -1.75 -2.17
N MET A 306 14.06 -2.53 -1.82
CA MET A 306 14.24 -3.93 -2.18
C MET A 306 14.19 -4.84 -0.94
N PHE A 307 13.30 -5.84 -0.99
CA PHE A 307 13.15 -7.11 -0.24
C PHE A 307 13.12 -7.18 1.29
N GLN A 308 12.04 -7.81 1.79
CA GLN A 308 11.92 -8.91 2.78
C GLN A 308 10.39 -9.21 2.90
N ALA A 309 9.82 -10.42 2.98
CA ALA A 309 10.28 -11.74 3.35
C ALA A 309 9.29 -12.79 2.79
N LEU A 310 9.77 -13.95 2.33
CA LEU A 310 8.96 -15.17 2.25
C LEU A 310 9.84 -16.37 2.59
N ALA A 311 9.64 -16.91 3.79
CA ALA A 311 10.21 -18.15 4.26
C ALA A 311 9.17 -19.28 4.17
N GLY A 312 9.62 -20.47 3.75
CA GLY A 312 9.29 -21.76 4.36
C GLY A 312 7.92 -22.39 4.08
N GLU A 313 7.98 -23.64 3.59
CA GLU A 313 6.93 -24.60 3.19
C GLU A 313 5.88 -24.97 4.27
N VAL A 314 4.57 -24.94 3.94
CA VAL A 314 3.62 -25.99 3.46
C VAL A 314 3.10 -26.97 4.53
N GLY A 315 1.76 -26.99 4.66
CA GLY A 315 0.96 -27.98 5.38
C GLY A 315 -0.36 -28.21 4.63
N MET A 316 -0.39 -29.31 3.85
CA MET A 316 -1.30 -29.68 2.74
C MET A 316 -2.84 -29.59 2.91
N SER A 317 -3.38 -29.06 4.02
CA SER A 317 -4.82 -28.77 4.14
C SER A 317 -5.15 -27.28 4.04
N SER A 318 -4.17 -26.40 4.28
CA SER A 318 -4.37 -24.95 4.32
C SER A 318 -4.31 -24.29 2.93
N GLU A 319 -3.65 -24.93 1.97
CA GLU A 319 -3.42 -24.42 0.63
C GLU A 319 -4.69 -24.48 -0.22
N LEU A 320 -5.49 -25.54 -0.08
CA LEU A 320 -6.79 -25.64 -0.76
C LEU A 320 -7.78 -24.59 -0.24
N ASP A 321 -7.79 -24.35 1.07
CA ASP A 321 -8.60 -23.28 1.67
C ASP A 321 -8.08 -21.88 1.26
N GLU A 322 -6.76 -21.70 1.15
CA GLU A 322 -6.15 -20.46 0.64
C GLU A 322 -6.53 -20.22 -0.82
N VAL A 323 -6.44 -21.25 -1.66
CA VAL A 323 -6.84 -21.20 -3.06
C VAL A 323 -8.33 -20.88 -3.15
N ALA A 324 -9.19 -21.60 -2.43
CA ALA A 324 -10.63 -21.35 -2.44
C ALA A 324 -10.97 -19.92 -2.01
N ARG A 325 -10.32 -19.43 -0.94
CA ARG A 325 -10.48 -18.06 -0.45
C ARG A 325 -9.94 -17.02 -1.42
N ALA A 326 -8.80 -17.28 -2.06
CA ALA A 326 -8.22 -16.39 -3.05
C ALA A 326 -9.13 -16.28 -4.29
N LEU A 327 -9.60 -17.41 -4.81
CA LEU A 327 -10.52 -17.49 -5.94
C LEU A 327 -11.84 -16.77 -5.62
N PHE A 328 -12.42 -17.03 -4.45
CA PHE A 328 -13.66 -16.37 -4.01
C PHE A 328 -13.53 -14.84 -3.95
N ASN A 329 -12.39 -14.34 -3.49
CA ASN A 329 -12.13 -12.90 -3.38
C ASN A 329 -11.56 -12.26 -4.66
N GLY A 330 -11.47 -13.01 -5.77
CA GLY A 330 -10.93 -12.48 -7.04
C GLY A 330 -9.42 -12.21 -7.00
N HIS A 331 -8.68 -12.87 -6.12
CA HIS A 331 -7.22 -12.80 -6.03
C HIS A 331 -6.55 -14.02 -6.68
N ILE A 332 -5.35 -13.82 -7.22
CA ILE A 332 -4.51 -14.91 -7.72
C ILE A 332 -3.97 -15.69 -6.50
N PRO A 333 -4.21 -17.01 -6.40
CA PRO A 333 -3.67 -17.86 -5.34
C PRO A 333 -2.14 -17.78 -5.25
N ALA A 334 -1.60 -17.86 -4.03
CA ALA A 334 -0.15 -17.72 -3.80
C ALA A 334 0.68 -18.75 -4.59
N ILE A 335 0.17 -19.98 -4.71
CA ILE A 335 0.82 -21.06 -5.46
C ILE A 335 0.94 -20.76 -6.96
N TRP A 336 -0.05 -20.08 -7.56
CA TRP A 336 0.00 -19.69 -8.97
C TRP A 336 0.88 -18.46 -9.16
N ARG A 337 0.86 -17.53 -8.21
CA ARG A 337 1.69 -16.32 -8.24
C ARG A 337 3.18 -16.66 -8.23
N ARG A 338 3.61 -17.68 -7.49
CA ARG A 338 5.01 -18.16 -7.49
C ARG A 338 5.48 -18.68 -8.84
N LEU A 339 4.56 -19.08 -9.71
CA LEU A 339 4.83 -19.64 -11.04
C LEU A 339 4.52 -18.65 -12.17
N ALA A 340 4.18 -17.41 -11.85
CA ALA A 340 3.81 -16.38 -12.82
C ALA A 340 4.72 -15.16 -12.67
N PRO A 341 4.92 -14.36 -13.74
CA PRO A 341 5.57 -13.06 -13.62
C PRO A 341 4.83 -12.17 -12.61
N ASP A 342 5.58 -11.33 -11.91
CA ASP A 342 5.04 -10.40 -10.92
C ASP A 342 3.90 -9.56 -11.53
N THR A 343 2.75 -9.54 -10.85
CA THR A 343 1.53 -8.92 -11.37
C THR A 343 0.67 -8.33 -10.27
N LEU A 344 0.05 -7.19 -10.57
CA LEU A 344 -0.97 -6.53 -9.75
C LEU A 344 -2.39 -6.73 -10.30
N LYS A 345 -2.55 -7.58 -11.32
CA LYS A 345 -3.87 -7.84 -11.94
C LYS A 345 -4.76 -8.63 -10.98
N SER A 346 -6.06 -8.31 -11.00
CA SER A 346 -7.09 -9.17 -10.38
C SER A 346 -7.10 -10.55 -11.05
N LEU A 347 -7.68 -11.56 -10.38
CA LEU A 347 -7.77 -12.92 -10.92
C LEU A 347 -8.40 -12.94 -12.31
N GLY A 348 -9.50 -12.19 -12.52
CA GLY A 348 -10.19 -12.15 -13.81
C GLY A 348 -9.28 -11.64 -14.93
N ASN A 349 -8.65 -10.48 -14.70
CA ASN A 349 -7.71 -9.88 -15.64
C ASN A 349 -6.46 -10.73 -15.85
N TRP A 350 -6.00 -11.44 -14.81
CA TRP A 350 -4.89 -12.37 -14.92
C TRP A 350 -5.23 -13.59 -15.77
N MET A 351 -6.43 -14.17 -15.64
CA MET A 351 -6.87 -15.30 -16.47
C MET A 351 -6.97 -14.92 -17.95
N ILE A 352 -7.51 -13.73 -18.26
CA ILE A 352 -7.54 -13.21 -19.64
C ILE A 352 -6.12 -13.05 -20.19
N HIS A 353 -5.22 -12.45 -19.40
CA HIS A 353 -3.83 -12.27 -19.77
C HIS A 353 -3.07 -13.59 -19.94
N PHE A 354 -3.34 -14.57 -19.07
CA PHE A 354 -2.77 -15.92 -19.13
C PHE A 354 -3.23 -16.65 -20.38
N LYS A 355 -4.53 -16.57 -20.71
CA LYS A 355 -5.08 -17.14 -21.95
C LYS A 355 -4.42 -16.51 -23.18
N ARG A 356 -4.35 -15.18 -23.28
CA ARG A 356 -3.70 -14.49 -24.41
C ARG A 356 -2.22 -14.89 -24.55
N ARG A 357 -1.51 -15.10 -23.43
CA ARG A 357 -0.12 -15.58 -23.44
C ARG A 357 -0.04 -17.00 -24.01
N PHE A 358 -0.93 -17.87 -23.57
CA PHE A 358 -1.01 -19.24 -24.06
C PHE A 358 -1.32 -19.26 -25.56
N ASP A 359 -2.28 -18.46 -26.00
CA ASP A 359 -2.65 -18.31 -27.41
C ASP A 359 -1.46 -17.79 -28.26
N GLN A 360 -0.69 -16.81 -27.76
CA GLN A 360 0.53 -16.34 -28.43
C GLN A 360 1.58 -17.45 -28.58
N TYR A 361 1.77 -18.30 -27.56
CA TYR A 361 2.74 -19.39 -27.67
C TYR A 361 2.26 -20.48 -28.62
N LEU A 362 0.96 -20.77 -28.64
CA LEU A 362 0.39 -21.70 -29.61
C LEU A 362 0.57 -21.19 -31.04
N SER A 363 0.22 -19.94 -31.31
CA SER A 363 0.41 -19.35 -32.65
C SER A 363 1.88 -19.34 -33.05
N TRP A 364 2.80 -19.09 -32.10
CA TRP A 364 4.23 -19.15 -32.38
C TRP A 364 4.69 -20.57 -32.74
N ILE A 365 4.18 -21.60 -32.07
CA ILE A 365 4.51 -22.99 -32.38
C ILE A 365 4.00 -23.38 -33.77
N ASP A 366 2.77 -22.99 -34.09
CA ASP A 366 2.07 -23.44 -35.31
C ASP A 366 2.48 -22.63 -36.56
N GLU A 367 2.63 -21.31 -36.44
CA GLU A 367 2.82 -20.38 -37.55
C GLU A 367 4.23 -19.77 -37.60
N GLY A 368 5.02 -19.92 -36.52
CA GLY A 368 6.34 -19.32 -36.39
C GLY A 368 6.33 -17.96 -35.66
N GLU A 369 7.48 -17.31 -35.58
CA GLU A 369 7.62 -16.07 -34.80
C GLU A 369 6.77 -14.92 -35.37
N PRO A 370 5.92 -14.26 -34.56
CA PRO A 370 5.06 -13.19 -35.04
C PRO A 370 5.85 -11.92 -35.40
N ASP A 371 5.33 -11.15 -36.36
CA ASP A 371 5.93 -9.88 -36.77
C ASP A 371 5.91 -8.82 -35.66
N VAL A 372 4.90 -8.88 -34.81
CA VAL A 372 4.74 -8.04 -33.62
C VAL A 372 4.61 -8.95 -32.41
N ILE A 373 5.53 -8.82 -31.47
CA ILE A 373 5.50 -9.63 -30.24
C ILE A 373 4.89 -8.86 -29.08
N TRP A 374 3.95 -9.48 -28.37
CA TRP A 374 3.43 -8.94 -27.13
C TRP A 374 4.41 -9.25 -25.99
N LEU A 375 5.29 -8.29 -25.74
CA LEU A 375 6.45 -8.48 -24.87
C LEU A 375 6.06 -8.77 -23.41
N SER A 376 5.04 -8.08 -22.88
CA SER A 376 4.49 -8.35 -21.53
C SER A 376 3.76 -9.69 -21.44
N GLY A 377 3.40 -10.27 -22.59
CA GLY A 377 2.89 -11.62 -22.71
C GLY A 377 3.94 -12.69 -22.43
N LEU A 378 5.23 -12.40 -22.57
CA LEU A 378 6.29 -13.39 -22.33
C LEU A 378 6.45 -13.72 -20.85
N HIS A 379 6.95 -14.93 -20.58
CA HIS A 379 7.23 -15.35 -19.20
C HIS A 379 8.51 -14.68 -18.67
N ILE A 380 9.53 -14.56 -19.52
CA ILE A 380 10.80 -13.87 -19.22
C ILE A 380 11.15 -13.01 -20.45
N PRO A 381 10.69 -11.75 -20.52
CA PRO A 381 10.95 -10.86 -21.65
C PRO A 381 12.45 -10.63 -21.92
N GLU A 382 13.27 -10.61 -20.88
CA GLU A 382 14.71 -10.38 -20.94
C GLU A 382 15.43 -11.47 -21.76
N SER A 383 14.98 -12.72 -21.63
CA SER A 383 15.52 -13.85 -22.39
C SER A 383 15.26 -13.67 -23.89
N TYR A 384 14.08 -13.19 -24.26
CA TYR A 384 13.75 -12.93 -25.66
C TYR A 384 14.58 -11.77 -26.23
N LEU A 385 14.67 -10.66 -25.50
CA LEU A 385 15.51 -9.52 -25.91
C LEU A 385 16.98 -9.93 -26.06
N THR A 386 17.50 -10.77 -25.16
CA THR A 386 18.86 -11.30 -25.25
C THR A 386 19.03 -12.20 -26.47
N ALA A 387 18.07 -13.08 -26.75
CA ALA A 387 18.09 -13.95 -27.92
C ALA A 387 18.02 -13.14 -29.23
N LEU A 388 17.24 -12.07 -29.26
CA LEU A 388 17.16 -11.14 -30.40
C LEU A 388 18.51 -10.46 -30.67
N VAL A 389 19.18 -9.95 -29.63
CA VAL A 389 20.53 -9.37 -29.75
C VAL A 389 21.51 -10.41 -30.28
N GLN A 390 21.49 -11.64 -29.72
CA GLN A 390 22.38 -12.71 -30.15
C GLN A 390 22.14 -13.13 -31.62
N ALA A 391 20.88 -13.28 -32.03
CA ALA A 391 20.51 -13.63 -33.41
C ALA A 391 20.97 -12.55 -34.39
N THR A 392 20.77 -11.27 -34.03
CA THR A 392 21.23 -10.11 -34.82
C THR A 392 22.76 -10.08 -34.92
N CYS A 393 23.46 -10.25 -33.81
CA CYS A 393 24.92 -10.30 -33.79
C CYS A 393 25.46 -11.42 -34.68
N ARG A 394 24.85 -12.61 -34.63
CA ARG A 394 25.22 -13.75 -35.50
C ARG A 394 24.98 -13.43 -36.97
N LYS A 395 23.82 -12.85 -37.31
CA LYS A 395 23.46 -12.50 -38.68
C LYS A 395 24.40 -11.46 -39.28
N ASN A 396 24.75 -10.44 -38.50
CA ASN A 396 25.58 -9.33 -38.96
C ASN A 396 27.08 -9.53 -38.67
N SER A 397 27.47 -10.67 -38.08
CA SER A 397 28.83 -10.95 -37.60
C SER A 397 29.38 -9.87 -36.65
N TRP A 398 28.50 -9.33 -35.80
CA TRP A 398 28.86 -8.31 -34.81
C TRP A 398 29.32 -8.92 -33.47
N PRO A 399 30.25 -8.26 -32.77
CA PRO A 399 30.67 -8.66 -31.44
C PRO A 399 29.58 -8.34 -30.39
N LEU A 400 29.19 -9.36 -29.62
CA LEU A 400 28.11 -9.27 -28.62
C LEU A 400 28.45 -8.29 -27.48
N ASP A 401 29.72 -8.22 -27.06
CA ASP A 401 30.22 -7.33 -26.01
C ASP A 401 30.14 -5.84 -26.37
N ARG A 402 29.93 -5.51 -27.65
CA ARG A 402 29.80 -4.13 -28.15
C ARG A 402 28.43 -3.80 -28.72
N SER A 403 27.48 -4.72 -28.60
CA SER A 403 26.13 -4.54 -29.12
C SER A 403 25.18 -4.19 -27.98
N THR A 404 24.32 -3.19 -28.19
CA THR A 404 23.27 -2.77 -27.25
C THR A 404 21.95 -2.67 -27.97
N LEU A 405 20.86 -2.84 -27.22
CA LEU A 405 19.53 -2.52 -27.71
C LEU A 405 19.35 -1.00 -27.75
N TYR A 406 18.73 -0.51 -28.82
CA TYR A 406 18.17 0.83 -28.88
C TYR A 406 16.69 0.69 -29.27
N THR A 407 15.87 1.65 -28.85
CA THR A 407 14.44 1.66 -29.17
C THR A 407 14.07 2.96 -29.88
N GLN A 408 13.09 2.88 -30.77
CA GLN A 408 12.52 4.04 -31.47
C GLN A 408 11.00 3.97 -31.43
N VAL A 409 10.35 5.13 -31.31
CA VAL A 409 8.89 5.24 -31.34
C VAL A 409 8.41 5.19 -32.80
N THR A 410 7.52 4.27 -33.10
CA THR A 410 6.91 4.10 -34.43
C THR A 410 5.61 4.89 -34.58
N LYS A 411 5.12 5.01 -35.82
CA LYS A 411 3.78 5.58 -36.10
C LYS A 411 2.65 4.54 -36.06
N TYR A 412 2.98 3.25 -36.05
CA TYR A 412 2.02 2.15 -35.95
C TYR A 412 1.26 2.19 -34.62
N GLN A 413 -0.05 1.99 -34.67
CA GLN A 413 -0.91 2.01 -33.48
C GLN A 413 -1.38 0.61 -33.11
N THR A 414 -1.55 -0.26 -34.10
CA THR A 414 -2.00 -1.64 -33.93
C THR A 414 -1.05 -2.62 -34.59
N SER A 415 -1.11 -3.89 -34.19
CA SER A 415 -0.32 -4.96 -34.83
C SER A 415 -0.64 -5.08 -36.32
N ASP A 416 -1.88 -4.81 -36.70
CA ASP A 416 -2.38 -5.00 -38.07
C ASP A 416 -1.84 -3.93 -39.03
N ASP A 417 -1.34 -2.81 -38.50
CA ASP A 417 -0.69 -1.76 -39.29
C ASP A 417 0.70 -2.18 -39.80
N VAL A 418 1.25 -3.28 -39.26
CA VAL A 418 2.57 -3.81 -39.59
C VAL A 418 2.43 -4.82 -40.73
N MET A 419 2.63 -4.37 -41.97
CA MET A 419 2.50 -5.21 -43.17
C MET A 419 3.78 -5.98 -43.55
N GLU A 420 4.93 -5.58 -43.02
CA GLU A 420 6.20 -6.27 -43.24
C GLU A 420 6.99 -6.35 -41.93
N ARG A 421 7.61 -7.50 -41.70
CA ARG A 421 8.60 -7.67 -40.64
C ARG A 421 9.71 -6.64 -40.81
N ALA A 422 10.06 -5.93 -39.74
CA ALA A 422 11.08 -4.87 -39.79
C ALA A 422 12.37 -5.39 -40.47
N GLY A 423 12.74 -4.74 -41.56
CA GLY A 423 13.74 -5.21 -42.51
C GLY A 423 15.16 -5.23 -41.92
N GLN A 424 15.89 -6.30 -42.23
CA GLN A 424 17.36 -6.42 -42.25
C GLN A 424 18.16 -5.50 -41.31
N GLY A 425 18.06 -5.70 -40.00
CA GLY A 425 18.91 -4.99 -39.04
C GLY A 425 18.97 -5.56 -37.62
N GLY A 426 18.12 -6.54 -37.29
CA GLY A 426 17.84 -6.89 -35.88
C GLY A 426 16.70 -6.08 -35.28
N ASP A 427 16.01 -5.30 -36.11
CA ASP A 427 14.84 -4.56 -35.72
C ASP A 427 13.67 -5.54 -35.50
N GLN A 428 13.12 -5.56 -34.29
CA GLN A 428 11.89 -6.26 -33.96
C GLN A 428 10.88 -5.24 -33.44
N LEU A 429 9.66 -5.29 -33.95
CA LEU A 429 8.59 -4.42 -33.46
C LEU A 429 8.00 -5.02 -32.18
N LEU A 430 8.05 -4.24 -31.12
CA LEU A 430 7.55 -4.60 -29.80
C LEU A 430 6.29 -3.80 -29.52
N LEU A 431 5.19 -4.48 -29.23
CA LEU A 431 3.97 -3.80 -28.77
C LEU A 431 4.03 -3.66 -27.26
N PHE A 432 4.11 -2.41 -26.78
CA PHE A 432 3.96 -2.08 -25.37
C PHE A 432 2.50 -1.68 -25.11
N GLU A 433 1.70 -2.64 -24.65
CA GLU A 433 0.41 -2.33 -24.03
C GLU A 433 0.66 -2.02 -22.54
N PHE A 434 0.35 -0.79 -22.13
CA PHE A 434 0.38 -0.35 -20.73
C PHE A 434 -0.86 -0.80 -19.97
#